data_AF-A0A0G1DYB6-F1
#
_entry.id   AF-A0A0G1DYB6-F1
#
_cell.length_a   1.000
_cell.length_b   1.000
_cell.length_c   1.000
_cell.angle_alpha   90.00
_cell.angle_beta   90.00
_cell.angle_gamma   90.00
#
_symmetry.space_group_name_H-M   'P 1'
#
loop_
_entity.id
_entity.type
_entity.pdbx_description
1 polymer ?
#
loop_
_entity_poly.entity_id
_entity_poly.type
_entity_poly.pdbx_seq_one_letter_code
_entity_poly.pdbx_strand_id
1 'polypeptide(L)' 'DRISIAVEASFSEISGSVKEKIDVILTFLAMLMLMRSRILEASQDYLFGDIKIKKLT' A
#
# COMPACT_ATOMS: atom_id res chain seq x y z
N ASP A 1 12.27 18.92 17.16
CA ASP A 1 11.11 18.34 16.46
C ASP A 1 11.33 16.87 16.14
N ARG A 2 10.44 15.99 16.62
CA ARG A 2 10.52 14.55 16.33
C ARG A 2 10.09 14.35 14.88
N ILE A 3 11.05 14.04 14.00
CA ILE A 3 10.75 13.60 12.64
C ILE A 3 10.06 12.22 12.78
N SER A 4 8.72 12.22 12.78
CA SER A 4 7.95 11.02 12.52
C SER A 4 8.22 10.65 11.08
N ILE A 5 9.19 9.77 10.84
CA ILE A 5 9.34 9.09 9.55
C ILE A 5 8.10 8.21 9.43
N ALA A 6 7.00 8.79 8.97
CA ALA A 6 5.87 8.02 8.48
C ALA A 6 6.45 7.16 7.37
N VAL A 7 6.45 5.84 7.55
CA VAL A 7 6.88 4.91 6.52
C VAL A 7 5.82 4.98 5.43
N GLU A 8 6.04 5.85 4.45
CA GLU A 8 5.27 5.95 3.23
C GLU A 8 5.91 5.00 2.22
N ALA A 9 5.12 4.07 1.69
CA ALA A 9 5.55 3.14 0.64
C ALA A 9 4.54 3.17 -0.50
N SER A 10 4.99 2.88 -1.71
CA SER A 10 4.08 2.66 -2.83
C SER A 10 3.69 1.19 -2.97
N PHE A 11 2.50 0.93 -3.51
CA PHE A 11 2.09 -0.42 -3.87
C PHE A 11 2.96 -0.99 -5.00
N SER A 12 3.42 -0.15 -5.93
CA SER A 12 4.34 -0.57 -6.99
C SER A 12 5.68 -1.07 -6.46
N GLU A 13 6.24 -0.47 -5.40
CA GLU A 13 7.45 -0.96 -4.72
C GLU A 13 7.24 -2.31 -4.01
N ILE A 14 6.05 -2.53 -3.43
CA ILE A 14 5.73 -3.77 -2.71
C ILE A 14 5.43 -4.91 -3.70
N SER A 15 4.69 -4.62 -4.77
CA SER A 15 4.25 -5.59 -5.76
C SER A 15 5.25 -5.80 -6.92
N GLY A 16 6.22 -4.91 -7.09
CA GLY A 16 7.16 -4.92 -8.21
C GLY A 16 8.14 -6.08 -8.20
N SER A 17 8.38 -6.73 -7.05
CA SER A 17 9.24 -7.92 -6.95
C SER A 17 8.53 -9.23 -7.30
N VAL A 18 7.25 -9.17 -7.64
CA VAL A 18 6.38 -10.34 -7.71
C VAL A 18 6.27 -10.85 -9.16
N LYS A 19 6.51 -12.16 -9.36
CA LYS A 19 6.58 -12.76 -10.71
C LYS A 19 5.21 -13.11 -11.30
N GLU A 20 4.28 -13.53 -10.45
CA GLU A 20 2.98 -14.04 -10.88
C GLU A 20 1.86 -13.03 -10.64
N LYS A 21 0.93 -12.95 -11.59
CA LYS A 21 -0.23 -12.03 -11.50
C LYS A 21 -1.10 -12.32 -10.28
N ILE A 22 -1.21 -13.58 -9.88
CA ILE A 22 -2.01 -13.98 -8.73
C ILE A 22 -1.48 -13.37 -7.44
N ASP A 23 -0.17 -13.27 -7.28
CA ASP A 23 0.45 -12.73 -6.07
C ASP A 23 0.27 -11.21 -5.98
N VAL A 24 0.25 -10.50 -7.12
CA VAL A 24 -0.11 -9.07 -7.17
C VAL A 24 -1.55 -8.87 -6.69
N ILE A 25 -2.48 -9.71 -7.14
CA ILE A 25 -3.88 -9.68 -6.70
C ILE A 25 -3.99 -9.95 -5.20
N LEU A 26 -3.30 -10.97 -4.69
CA LEU A 26 -3.30 -11.30 -3.26
C LEU A 26 -2.70 -10.18 -2.41
N THR A 27 -1.65 -9.53 -2.88
CA THR A 27 -1.04 -8.36 -2.22
C THR A 27 -2.00 -7.19 -2.16
N PHE A 28 -2.73 -6.93 -3.25
CA PHE A 28 -3.76 -5.90 -3.30
C PHE A 28 -4.92 -6.20 -2.33
N LEU A 29 -5.40 -7.46 -2.30
CA LEU A 29 -6.43 -7.88 -1.35
C LEU A 29 -5.95 -7.76 0.11
N ALA A 30 -4.70 -8.11 0.39
CA ALA A 30 -4.10 -7.93 1.72
C ALA A 30 -4.09 -6.46 2.14
N MET A 31 -3.69 -5.56 1.25
CA MET A 31 -3.74 -4.11 1.49
C MET A 31 -5.17 -3.65 1.85
N LEU A 32 -6.19 -4.10 1.10
CA LEU A 32 -7.58 -3.77 1.39
C LEU A 32 -8.05 -4.29 2.76
N MET A 33 -7.61 -5.48 3.17
CA MET A 33 -7.92 -6.02 4.50
C MET A 33 -7.30 -5.17 5.62
N LEU A 34 -6.08 -4.67 5.42
CA LEU A 34 -5.38 -3.81 6.38
C LEU A 34 -6.01 -2.41 6.46
N MET A 35 -6.47 -1.87 5.32
CA MET A 35 -7.30 -0.64 5.29
C MET A 35 -8.58 -0.82 6.11
N ARG A 36 -9.31 -1.92 5.85
CA ARG A 36 -10.55 -2.25 6.59
C ARG A 36 -10.30 -2.37 8.09
N SER A 37 -9.14 -2.88 8.49
CA SER A 37 -8.74 -3.04 9.89
C SER A 37 -8.18 -1.76 10.51
N ARG A 38 -8.16 -0.63 9.79
CA ARG A 38 -7.60 0.67 10.21
C ARG A 38 -6.13 0.59 10.64
N ILE A 39 -5.36 -0.31 10.03
CA ILE A 39 -3.92 -0.45 10.27
C ILE A 39 -3.12 0.48 9.34
N LEU A 40 -3.62 0.66 8.12
CA LEU A 40 -3.02 1.53 7.11
C LEU A 40 -4.09 2.37 6.41
N GLU A 41 -3.64 3.47 5.83
CA GLU A 41 -4.36 4.31 4.89
C GLU A 41 -3.73 4.15 3.50
N ALA A 42 -4.55 4.21 2.45
CA ALA A 42 -4.08 4.17 1.07
C ALA A 42 -4.75 5.28 0.25
N SER A 43 -4.02 5.86 -0.69
CA SER A 43 -4.49 6.93 -1.57
C SER A 43 -4.04 6.70 -3.01
N GLN A 44 -4.90 7.03 -3.98
CA GLN A 44 -4.64 6.93 -5.41
C GLN A 44 -5.20 8.19 -6.09
N ASP A 45 -4.33 8.91 -6.78
CA ASP A 45 -4.66 10.23 -7.34
C ASP A 45 -5.42 10.11 -8.70
N TYR A 46 -5.21 9.02 -9.44
CA TYR A 46 -5.80 8.77 -10.76
C TYR A 46 -6.05 7.28 -10.99
N LEU A 47 -7.04 6.95 -11.84
CA LEU A 47 -7.37 5.57 -12.19
C LEU A 47 -6.15 4.81 -12.70
N PHE A 48 -5.94 3.61 -12.15
CA PHE A 48 -4.77 2.74 -12.42
C PHE A 48 -3.41 3.39 -12.12
N GLY A 49 -3.41 4.50 -11.37
CA GLY A 49 -2.21 5.11 -10.85
C GLY A 49 -1.61 4.34 -9.69
N ASP A 50 -0.40 4.72 -9.33
CA ASP A 50 0.26 4.14 -8.16
C ASP A 50 -0.51 4.46 -6.88
N ILE A 51 -0.42 3.55 -5.92
CA ILE A 51 -1.16 3.62 -4.67
C ILE A 51 -0.16 3.90 -3.56
N LYS A 52 -0.30 5.05 -2.90
CA LYS A 52 0.52 5.43 -1.75
C LYS A 52 -0.09 4.85 -0.49
N ILE A 53 0.72 4.15 0.30
CA ILE A 53 0.34 3.46 1.52
C ILE A 53 1.04 4.13 2.71
N LYS A 54 0.28 4.40 3.77
CA LYS A 54 0.80 4.98 5.02
C LYS A 54 0.27 4.20 6.21
N LYS A 55 1.12 3.94 7.20
CA LYS A 55 0.66 3.36 8.47
C LYS A 55 -0.13 4.40 9.26
N LEU A 56 -1.31 4.03 9.76
CA LEU A 56 -2.06 4.85 10.70
C LEU A 56 -1.33 4.84 12.06
N THR A 57 -1.00 6.02 12.58
CA THR A 57 -0.31 6.20 13.88
C THR A 57 -1.34 6.33 15.00
#